data_AF-A0A2D7UZ31-F1
#
_entry.id   AF-A0A2D7UZ31-F1
#
_cell.length_a   1.000
_cell.length_b   1.000
_cell.length_c   1.000
_cell.angle_alpha   90.00
_cell.angle_beta   90.00
_cell.angle_gamma   90.00
#
_symmetry.space_group_name_H-M   'P 1'
#
loop_
_entity.id
_entity.type
_entity.pdbx_description
1 polymer ?
#
loop_
_entity_poly.entity_id
_entity_poly.type
_entity_poly.pdbx_seq_one_letter_code
_entity_poly.pdbx_strand_id
1 'polypeptide(L)'
;TQVNLIHPSFYSGVVPLYVSDECTGLHELFFLAMMMMLTPSFDYRTKLKHLGIASLIIFILNMIRLIVLYPLALSGCEGLDSGTFGCESPLFHFHNFVLEYGSLIVLVIGWTIWFKITNARDGVKRFWDRIPNFKGISNNPSFEGIGSDTWRVTGLCIFGAMGIFSLLQYLLISFGDSSSVDACIDSISASCTRIVTEYEDSKGRAIRLFLVGFVSFLLVCFRPSIKWSDEEEE
;
A
#
# COMPACT_ATOMS: atom_id res chain seq x y z
N THR A 1 -14.71 -9.75 -4.03
CA THR A 1 -15.97 -10.54 -4.12
C THR A 1 -17.01 -9.92 -3.20
N GLN A 2 -18.30 -10.18 -3.38
CA GLN A 2 -19.35 -9.57 -2.53
C GLN A 2 -19.98 -10.64 -1.64
N VAL A 3 -20.12 -10.34 -0.35
CA VAL A 3 -20.82 -11.20 0.63
C VAL A 3 -22.01 -10.42 1.15
N ASN A 4 -23.21 -10.97 1.00
CA ASN A 4 -24.43 -10.33 1.45
C ASN A 4 -24.81 -10.86 2.84
N LEU A 5 -24.91 -9.97 3.82
CA LEU A 5 -25.45 -10.32 5.13
C LEU A 5 -26.97 -10.27 5.06
N ILE A 6 -27.63 -11.36 5.47
CA ILE A 6 -29.09 -11.48 5.43
C ILE A 6 -29.59 -11.50 6.87
N HIS A 7 -30.43 -10.53 7.23
CA HIS A 7 -31.12 -10.52 8.52
C HIS A 7 -32.40 -9.66 8.43
N PRO A 8 -33.52 -10.08 9.05
CA PRO A 8 -34.80 -9.35 9.00
C PRO A 8 -34.77 -7.96 9.63
N SER A 9 -33.78 -7.65 10.48
CA SER A 9 -33.62 -6.31 11.07
C SER A 9 -32.89 -5.31 10.16
N PHE A 10 -32.35 -5.75 9.02
CA PHE A 10 -31.65 -4.87 8.08
C PHE A 10 -32.62 -4.12 7.17
N TYR A 11 -32.23 -2.91 6.75
CA TYR A 11 -32.93 -2.16 5.71
C TYR A 11 -32.94 -2.99 4.41
N SER A 12 -34.12 -3.28 3.87
CA SER A 12 -34.31 -4.21 2.72
C SER A 12 -33.91 -5.67 2.97
N GLY A 13 -33.62 -6.08 4.22
CA GLY A 13 -33.27 -7.45 4.59
C GLY A 13 -31.86 -7.92 4.15
N VAL A 14 -31.08 -7.05 3.51
CA VAL A 14 -29.76 -7.37 2.95
C VAL A 14 -28.81 -6.19 3.13
N VAL A 15 -27.63 -6.45 3.71
CA VAL A 15 -26.50 -5.51 3.71
C VAL A 15 -25.39 -6.06 2.81
N PRO A 16 -25.07 -5.40 1.69
CA PRO A 16 -23.99 -5.83 0.83
C PRO A 16 -22.63 -5.45 1.42
N LEU A 17 -21.84 -6.45 1.85
CA LEU A 17 -20.44 -6.24 2.21
C LEU A 17 -19.56 -6.50 0.99
N TYR A 18 -18.86 -5.47 0.55
CA TYR A 18 -17.79 -5.61 -0.43
C TYR A 18 -16.56 -6.20 0.26
N VAL A 19 -16.26 -7.46 -0.05
CA VAL A 19 -15.10 -8.18 0.45
C VAL A 19 -13.98 -8.00 -0.58
N SER A 20 -13.15 -6.98 -0.37
CA SER A 20 -11.94 -6.73 -1.18
C SER A 20 -10.79 -7.67 -0.75
N ASP A 21 -9.67 -7.66 -1.49
CA ASP A 21 -8.47 -8.48 -1.23
C ASP A 21 -7.82 -8.23 0.16
N GLU A 22 -8.24 -7.15 0.83
CA GLU A 22 -7.94 -6.81 2.22
C GLU A 22 -8.69 -7.68 3.26
N CYS A 23 -9.72 -8.41 2.86
CA CYS A 23 -10.47 -9.31 3.74
C CYS A 23 -10.01 -10.76 3.63
N THR A 24 -9.28 -11.12 2.56
CA THR A 24 -8.64 -12.44 2.42
C THR A 24 -7.29 -12.51 3.13
N GLY A 25 -6.80 -11.40 3.68
CA GLY A 25 -5.51 -11.32 4.35
C GLY A 25 -4.31 -11.25 3.42
N LEU A 26 -4.56 -11.05 2.12
CA LEU A 26 -3.55 -11.19 1.08
C LEU A 26 -2.58 -10.02 1.10
N HIS A 27 -3.08 -8.80 1.33
CA HIS A 27 -2.26 -7.61 1.50
C HIS A 27 -1.34 -7.75 2.73
N GLU A 28 -1.88 -8.20 3.86
CA GLU A 28 -1.16 -8.42 5.10
C GLU A 28 -0.08 -9.50 4.94
N LEU A 29 -0.39 -10.57 4.23
CA LEU A 29 0.55 -11.65 3.92
C LEU A 29 1.71 -11.14 3.05
N PHE A 30 1.44 -10.35 2.02
CA PHE A 30 2.48 -9.77 1.17
C PHE A 30 3.40 -8.85 1.96
N PHE A 31 2.83 -7.99 2.79
CA PHE A 31 3.61 -7.08 3.63
C PHE A 31 4.53 -7.86 4.58
N LEU A 32 4.00 -8.85 5.30
CA LEU A 32 4.79 -9.67 6.21
C LEU A 32 5.86 -10.50 5.46
N ALA A 33 5.50 -11.07 4.31
CA ALA A 33 6.43 -11.82 3.47
C ALA A 33 7.61 -10.96 3.04
N MET A 34 7.34 -9.73 2.60
CA MET A 34 8.36 -8.78 2.18
C MET A 34 9.29 -8.42 3.35
N MET A 35 8.75 -8.08 4.53
CA MET A 35 9.57 -7.80 5.71
C MET A 35 10.44 -8.99 6.15
N MET A 36 9.90 -10.21 6.13
CA MET A 36 10.66 -11.42 6.46
C MET A 36 11.74 -11.74 5.42
N MET A 37 11.45 -11.54 4.12
CA MET A 37 12.42 -11.77 3.06
C MET A 37 13.59 -10.79 3.14
N LEU A 38 13.31 -9.50 3.34
CA LEU A 38 14.33 -8.46 3.48
C LEU A 38 15.20 -8.58 4.73
N THR A 39 14.78 -9.35 5.74
CA THR A 39 15.58 -9.57 6.95
C THR A 39 16.74 -10.55 6.65
N PRO A 40 18.02 -10.13 6.65
CA PRO A 40 19.15 -10.95 6.21
C PRO A 40 19.60 -12.06 7.18
N SER A 41 18.78 -12.42 8.18
CA SER A 41 19.23 -13.24 9.32
C SER A 41 19.21 -14.76 9.10
N PHE A 42 18.45 -15.28 8.12
CA PHE A 42 18.19 -16.73 7.99
C PHE A 42 18.23 -17.22 6.54
N ASP A 43 18.46 -18.53 6.38
CA ASP A 43 18.33 -19.25 5.12
C ASP A 43 16.87 -19.22 4.58
N TYR A 44 16.73 -19.25 3.25
CA TYR A 44 15.46 -19.10 2.55
C TYR A 44 14.43 -20.17 2.97
N ARG A 45 14.88 -21.40 3.21
CA ARG A 45 14.00 -22.50 3.64
C ARG A 45 13.39 -22.26 5.01
N THR A 46 14.17 -21.72 5.94
CA THR A 46 13.70 -21.40 7.30
C THR A 46 12.74 -20.21 7.27
N LYS A 47 13.04 -19.19 6.45
CA LYS A 47 12.13 -18.06 6.22
C LYS A 47 10.76 -18.52 5.70
N LEU A 48 10.72 -19.42 4.71
CA LEU A 48 9.46 -19.95 4.17
C LEU A 48 8.66 -20.75 5.21
N LYS A 49 9.33 -21.53 6.09
CA LYS A 49 8.63 -22.25 7.18
C LYS A 49 7.96 -21.28 8.16
N HIS A 50 8.67 -20.22 8.57
CA HIS A 50 8.09 -19.20 9.45
C HIS A 50 6.98 -18.40 8.75
N LEU A 51 7.17 -18.09 7.47
CA LEU A 51 6.15 -17.42 6.67
C LEU A 51 4.88 -18.26 6.55
N GLY A 52 4.99 -19.58 6.38
CA GLY A 52 3.83 -20.48 6.36
C GLY A 52 3.03 -20.46 7.66
N ILE A 53 3.72 -20.50 8.81
CA ILE A 53 3.06 -20.40 10.13
C ILE A 53 2.40 -19.04 10.30
N ALA A 54 3.09 -17.96 9.93
CA ALA A 54 2.54 -16.62 10.06
C ALA A 54 1.35 -16.37 9.11
N SER A 55 1.40 -16.95 7.90
CA SER A 55 0.28 -16.94 6.95
C SER A 55 -0.97 -17.60 7.53
N LEU A 56 -0.81 -18.75 8.20
CA LEU A 56 -1.91 -19.43 8.88
C LEU A 56 -2.53 -18.56 9.99
N ILE A 57 -1.69 -17.88 10.78
CA ILE A 57 -2.15 -16.98 11.85
C ILE A 57 -2.94 -15.80 11.27
N ILE A 58 -2.41 -15.16 10.22
CA ILE A 58 -3.08 -14.05 9.53
C ILE A 58 -4.42 -14.50 8.95
N PHE A 59 -4.48 -15.68 8.34
CA PHE A 59 -5.72 -16.24 7.82
C PHE A 59 -6.78 -16.40 8.91
N ILE A 60 -6.42 -16.96 10.06
CA ILE A 60 -7.34 -17.11 11.20
C ILE A 60 -7.82 -15.76 11.72
N LEU A 61 -6.91 -14.78 11.86
CA LEU A 61 -7.26 -13.43 12.32
C LEU A 61 -8.25 -12.73 11.36
N ASN A 62 -8.08 -12.91 10.06
CA ASN A 62 -9.01 -12.39 9.06
C ASN A 62 -10.38 -13.07 9.11
N MET A 63 -10.43 -14.37 9.39
CA MET A 63 -11.69 -15.06 9.65
C MET A 63 -12.39 -14.56 10.91
N ILE A 64 -11.66 -14.34 12.00
CA ILE A 64 -12.21 -13.77 13.24
C ILE A 64 -12.81 -12.38 12.97
N ARG A 65 -12.14 -11.54 12.17
CA ARG A 65 -12.66 -10.22 11.77
C ARG A 65 -14.02 -10.33 11.08
N LEU A 66 -14.17 -11.24 10.12
CA LEU A 66 -15.44 -11.50 9.43
C LEU A 66 -16.53 -11.94 10.42
N ILE A 67 -16.19 -12.82 11.37
CA ILE A 67 -17.13 -13.30 12.40
C ILE A 67 -17.58 -12.17 13.33
N VAL A 68 -16.67 -11.27 13.71
CA VAL A 68 -16.97 -10.14 14.63
C VAL A 68 -17.78 -9.03 13.95
N LEU A 69 -17.64 -8.84 12.64
CA LEU A 69 -18.43 -7.86 11.89
C LEU A 69 -19.94 -8.14 11.92
N TYR A 70 -20.35 -9.41 11.97
CA TYR A 70 -21.76 -9.80 11.98
C TYR A 70 -22.55 -9.33 13.22
N PRO A 71 -22.14 -9.63 14.48
CA PRO A 71 -22.85 -9.17 15.67
C PRO A 71 -22.80 -7.64 15.84
N LEU A 72 -21.75 -6.98 15.35
CA LEU A 72 -21.68 -5.51 15.35
C LEU A 72 -22.74 -4.91 14.42
N ALA A 73 -22.95 -5.50 13.24
CA ALA A 73 -24.03 -5.10 12.34
C ALA A 73 -25.42 -5.26 12.99
N LEU A 74 -25.62 -6.36 13.72
CA LEU A 74 -26.87 -6.62 14.43
C LEU A 74 -27.10 -5.62 15.56
N SER A 75 -26.10 -5.38 16.41
CA SER A 75 -26.21 -4.47 17.56
C SER A 75 -26.53 -3.02 17.17
N GLY A 76 -26.18 -2.58 15.96
CA GLY A 76 -26.51 -1.25 15.44
C GLY A 76 -27.96 -1.11 14.97
N CYS A 77 -28.61 -2.22 14.61
CA CYS A 77 -29.99 -2.25 14.11
C CYS A 77 -30.97 -2.93 15.10
N GLU A 78 -30.47 -3.49 16.21
CA GLU A 78 -31.28 -4.13 17.24
C GLU A 78 -32.00 -3.06 18.08
N GLY A 79 -33.33 -3.05 18.05
CA GLY A 79 -34.18 -2.10 18.79
C GLY A 79 -34.64 -0.86 18.02
N LEU A 80 -34.29 -0.74 16.73
CA LEU A 80 -34.91 0.24 15.82
C LEU A 80 -36.01 -0.42 14.98
N ASP A 81 -37.06 0.33 14.65
CA ASP A 81 -38.11 -0.14 13.74
C ASP A 81 -37.49 -0.57 12.40
N SER A 82 -37.96 -1.71 11.89
CA SER A 82 -37.53 -2.31 10.63
C SER A 82 -37.61 -1.29 9.50
N GLY A 83 -36.46 -0.84 8.99
CA GLY A 83 -36.40 0.12 7.88
C GLY A 83 -35.78 1.47 8.21
N THR A 84 -35.18 1.67 9.38
CA THR A 84 -34.47 2.93 9.68
C THR A 84 -33.17 3.04 8.86
N PHE A 85 -33.10 4.05 7.99
CA PHE A 85 -31.96 4.32 7.11
C PHE A 85 -30.72 4.67 7.96
N GLY A 86 -29.59 3.98 7.77
CA GLY A 86 -28.33 4.28 8.46
C GLY A 86 -28.06 3.52 9.77
N CYS A 87 -28.85 2.51 10.14
CA CYS A 87 -28.59 1.69 11.34
C CYS A 87 -27.25 0.92 11.29
N GLU A 88 -26.66 0.79 10.10
CA GLU A 88 -25.35 0.17 9.84
C GLU A 88 -24.15 1.12 10.06
N SER A 89 -24.36 2.35 10.53
CA SER A 89 -23.28 3.31 10.83
C SER A 89 -22.19 2.76 11.78
N PRO A 90 -22.52 2.06 12.90
CA PRO A 90 -21.51 1.49 13.78
C PRO A 90 -20.64 0.41 13.12
N LEU A 91 -21.24 -0.37 12.21
CA LEU A 91 -20.54 -1.38 11.42
C LEU A 91 -19.50 -0.72 10.53
N PHE A 92 -19.88 0.35 9.82
CA PHE A 92 -19.01 1.04 8.90
C PHE A 92 -17.84 1.74 9.62
N HIS A 93 -18.10 2.37 10.78
CA HIS A 93 -17.06 2.98 11.61
C HIS A 93 -16.03 1.95 12.11
N PHE A 94 -16.48 0.82 12.64
CA PHE A 94 -15.58 -0.24 13.08
C PHE A 94 -14.81 -0.85 11.91
N HIS A 95 -15.48 -1.07 10.78
CA HIS A 95 -14.84 -1.62 9.60
C HIS A 95 -13.72 -0.71 9.09
N ASN A 96 -13.96 0.59 8.97
CA ASN A 96 -12.95 1.56 8.56
C ASN A 96 -11.79 1.65 9.56
N PHE A 97 -12.07 1.67 10.87
CA PHE A 97 -11.02 1.69 11.88
C PHE A 97 -10.09 0.47 11.79
N VAL A 98 -10.66 -0.73 11.62
CA VAL A 98 -9.89 -1.97 11.50
C VAL A 98 -9.10 -2.01 10.19
N LEU A 99 -9.66 -1.49 9.09
CA LEU A 99 -8.95 -1.36 7.81
C LEU A 99 -7.76 -0.42 7.91
N GLU A 100 -7.97 0.74 8.50
CA GLU A 100 -6.98 1.83 8.47
C GLU A 100 -5.84 1.61 9.47
N TYR A 101 -6.16 1.11 10.67
CA TYR A 101 -5.18 0.96 11.76
C TYR A 101 -5.01 -0.47 12.26
N GLY A 102 -6.10 -1.25 12.30
CA GLY A 102 -6.11 -2.56 12.95
C GLY A 102 -5.15 -3.56 12.33
N SER A 103 -5.16 -3.69 11.00
CA SER A 103 -4.31 -4.62 10.26
C SER A 103 -2.81 -4.31 10.44
N LEU A 104 -2.43 -3.04 10.33
CA LEU A 104 -1.04 -2.60 10.44
C LEU A 104 -0.48 -2.83 11.85
N ILE A 105 -1.26 -2.52 12.89
CA ILE A 105 -0.85 -2.74 14.29
C ILE A 105 -0.58 -4.23 14.55
N VAL A 106 -1.49 -5.10 14.14
CA VAL A 106 -1.35 -6.56 14.31
C VAL A 106 -0.10 -7.08 13.60
N LEU A 107 0.17 -6.60 12.39
CA LEU A 107 1.36 -6.99 11.63
C LEU A 107 2.66 -6.53 12.28
N VAL A 108 2.73 -5.28 12.73
CA VAL A 108 3.93 -4.75 13.40
C VAL A 108 4.20 -5.50 14.69
N ILE A 109 3.17 -5.78 15.49
CA ILE A 109 3.31 -6.57 16.72
C ILE A 109 3.75 -8.00 16.40
N GLY A 110 3.09 -8.67 15.46
CA GLY A 110 3.43 -10.04 15.05
C GLY A 110 4.86 -10.15 14.54
N TRP A 111 5.28 -9.21 13.69
CA TRP A 111 6.66 -9.13 13.21
C TRP A 111 7.64 -8.85 14.35
N THR A 112 7.32 -7.96 15.28
CA THR A 112 8.19 -7.64 16.43
C THR A 112 8.38 -8.84 17.35
N ILE A 113 7.30 -9.60 17.61
CA ILE A 113 7.36 -10.84 18.39
C ILE A 113 8.24 -11.85 17.68
N TRP A 114 8.01 -12.08 16.39
CA TRP A 114 8.83 -12.99 15.59
C TRP A 114 10.30 -12.58 15.56
N PHE A 115 10.59 -11.29 15.38
CA PHE A 115 11.95 -10.73 15.33
C PHE A 115 12.69 -10.95 16.65
N LYS A 116 11.99 -10.83 17.79
CA LYS A 116 12.54 -11.12 19.12
C LYS A 116 12.77 -12.62 19.32
N ILE A 117 11.78 -13.47 19.02
CA ILE A 117 11.87 -14.93 19.23
C ILE A 117 13.02 -15.53 18.41
N THR A 118 13.22 -15.04 17.20
CA THR A 118 14.22 -15.59 16.29
C THR A 118 15.64 -15.04 16.51
N ASN A 119 15.84 -14.07 17.42
CA ASN A 119 17.12 -13.35 17.58
C ASN A 119 17.66 -12.79 16.24
N ALA A 120 16.76 -12.35 15.36
CA ALA A 120 17.12 -11.83 14.04
C ALA A 120 18.05 -10.60 14.11
N ARG A 121 18.08 -9.91 15.25
CA ARG A 121 18.95 -8.76 15.53
C ARG A 121 20.43 -9.05 15.27
N ASP A 122 20.94 -10.19 15.73
CA ASP A 122 22.36 -10.52 15.60
C ASP A 122 22.75 -10.89 14.17
N GLY A 123 21.81 -11.46 13.41
CA GLY A 123 21.98 -11.70 11.98
C GLY A 123 21.99 -10.40 11.17
N VAL A 124 21.06 -9.48 11.47
CA VAL A 124 21.00 -8.15 10.85
C VAL A 124 22.27 -7.35 11.16
N LYS A 125 22.74 -7.34 12.42
CA LYS A 125 23.95 -6.63 12.81
C LYS A 125 25.18 -7.14 12.05
N ARG A 126 25.39 -8.47 12.01
CA ARG A 126 26.49 -9.08 11.25
C ARG A 126 26.42 -8.80 9.75
N PHE A 127 25.22 -8.70 9.19
CA PHE A 127 25.05 -8.32 7.78
C PHE A 127 25.45 -6.87 7.54
N TRP A 128 24.99 -5.94 8.39
CA TRP A 128 25.38 -4.52 8.30
C TRP A 128 26.87 -4.31 8.53
N ASP A 129 27.48 -5.04 9.46
CA ASP A 129 28.93 -5.00 9.72
C ASP A 129 29.75 -5.52 8.52
N ARG A 130 29.14 -6.34 7.64
CA ARG A 130 29.78 -6.89 6.43
C ARG A 130 29.63 -5.97 5.21
N ILE A 131 28.64 -5.08 5.19
CA ILE A 131 28.44 -4.19 4.04
C ILE A 131 29.62 -3.21 3.98
N PRO A 132 30.41 -3.19 2.88
CA PRO A 132 31.49 -2.23 2.72
C PRO A 132 30.93 -0.80 2.74
N ASN A 133 31.68 0.13 3.33
CA ASN A 133 31.29 1.54 3.33
C ASN A 133 31.23 2.05 1.89
N PHE A 134 30.05 2.50 1.44
CA PHE A 134 29.88 3.19 0.17
C PHE A 134 30.64 4.52 0.22
N LYS A 135 31.90 4.54 -0.26
CA LYS A 135 32.81 5.69 -0.10
C LYS A 135 32.60 6.81 -1.11
N GLY A 136 31.58 6.73 -1.98
CA GLY A 136 31.18 7.88 -2.79
C GLY A 136 30.25 7.50 -3.93
N ILE A 137 29.01 7.96 -3.86
CA ILE A 137 28.19 8.12 -5.06
C ILE A 137 28.76 9.33 -5.79
N SER A 138 29.59 9.09 -6.81
CA SER A 138 30.06 10.16 -7.69
C SER A 138 28.99 10.44 -8.74
N ASN A 139 28.25 11.54 -8.54
CA ASN A 139 27.36 12.06 -9.57
C ASN A 139 28.17 12.99 -10.47
N ASN A 140 28.65 12.47 -11.61
CA ASN A 140 29.25 13.32 -12.62
C ASN A 140 28.19 13.59 -13.70
N PRO A 141 27.58 14.79 -13.78
CA PRO A 141 26.60 15.10 -14.80
C PRO A 141 27.27 15.13 -16.18
N SER A 142 27.28 13.99 -16.88
CA SER A 142 27.86 13.87 -18.22
C SER A 142 26.84 14.32 -19.27
N PHE A 143 26.74 15.65 -19.47
CA PHE A 143 26.03 16.21 -20.62
C PHE A 143 26.80 16.04 -21.94
N GLU A 144 28.07 15.63 -21.85
CA GLU A 144 28.92 15.30 -22.99
C GLU A 144 28.42 13.98 -23.64
N GLY A 145 28.23 13.99 -24.97
CA GLY A 145 27.77 12.84 -25.74
C GLY A 145 26.26 12.53 -25.68
N ILE A 146 25.42 13.44 -25.18
CA ILE A 146 23.95 13.24 -25.20
C ILE A 146 23.43 13.02 -26.63
N GLY A 147 23.99 13.72 -27.62
CA GLY A 147 23.55 13.59 -29.01
C GLY A 147 24.06 12.33 -29.73
N SER A 148 25.06 11.63 -29.20
CA SER A 148 25.67 10.45 -29.85
C SER A 148 25.07 9.12 -29.41
N ASP A 149 24.37 9.08 -28.28
CA ASP A 149 23.79 7.87 -27.72
C ASP A 149 22.26 7.88 -27.90
N THR A 150 21.80 7.22 -28.96
CA THR A 150 20.38 7.14 -29.34
C THR A 150 19.51 6.65 -28.19
N TRP A 151 19.98 5.70 -27.37
CA TRP A 151 19.20 5.14 -26.27
C TRP A 151 18.99 6.15 -25.14
N ARG A 152 20.01 6.99 -24.87
CA ARG A 152 19.90 8.08 -23.87
C ARG A 152 18.89 9.13 -24.30
N VAL A 153 18.92 9.55 -25.57
CA VAL A 153 17.97 10.53 -26.10
C VAL A 153 16.56 9.97 -26.05
N THR A 154 16.36 8.73 -26.50
CA THR A 154 15.04 8.08 -26.46
C THR A 154 14.51 7.96 -25.02
N GLY A 155 15.34 7.54 -24.07
CA GLY A 155 14.96 7.46 -22.65
C GLY A 155 14.57 8.81 -22.05
N LEU A 156 15.37 9.86 -22.30
CA LEU A 156 15.07 11.22 -21.83
C LEU A 156 13.76 11.76 -22.41
N CYS A 157 13.52 11.54 -23.71
CA CYS A 157 12.28 11.95 -24.36
C CYS A 157 11.06 11.22 -23.80
N ILE A 158 11.14 9.90 -23.61
CA ILE A 158 10.02 9.10 -23.10
C ILE A 158 9.70 9.47 -21.65
N PHE A 159 10.71 9.47 -20.75
CA PHE A 159 10.47 9.79 -19.35
C PHE A 159 10.11 11.26 -19.12
N GLY A 160 10.71 12.17 -19.91
CA GLY A 160 10.35 13.58 -19.93
C GLY A 160 8.90 13.80 -20.38
N ALA A 161 8.49 13.19 -21.50
CA ALA A 161 7.12 13.28 -21.99
C ALA A 161 6.11 12.68 -21.01
N MET A 162 6.42 11.53 -20.40
CA MET A 162 5.58 10.90 -19.38
C MET A 162 5.43 11.80 -18.15
N GLY A 163 6.51 12.42 -17.67
CA GLY A 163 6.47 13.38 -16.56
C GLY A 163 5.63 14.61 -16.88
N ILE A 164 5.83 15.22 -18.05
CA ILE A 164 5.08 16.41 -18.50
C ILE A 164 3.60 16.09 -18.67
N PHE A 165 3.27 14.97 -19.32
CA PHE A 165 1.88 14.52 -19.50
C PHE A 165 1.19 14.27 -18.17
N SER A 166 1.87 13.62 -17.22
CA SER A 166 1.32 13.35 -15.89
C SER A 166 1.11 14.64 -15.08
N LEU A 167 2.04 15.60 -15.18
CA LEU A 167 1.91 16.90 -14.56
C LEU A 167 0.73 17.70 -15.17
N LEU A 168 0.59 17.68 -16.49
CA LEU A 168 -0.52 18.31 -17.19
C LEU A 168 -1.87 17.70 -16.75
N GLN A 169 -1.95 16.37 -16.66
CA GLN A 169 -3.14 15.67 -16.19
C GLN A 169 -3.48 16.04 -14.74
N TYR A 170 -2.47 16.11 -13.87
CA TYR A 170 -2.67 16.55 -12.48
C TYR A 170 -3.23 17.98 -12.41
N LEU A 171 -2.65 18.91 -13.18
CA LEU A 171 -3.11 20.30 -13.21
C LEU A 171 -4.54 20.40 -13.77
N LEU A 172 -4.87 19.65 -14.82
CA LEU A 172 -6.23 19.61 -15.38
C LEU A 172 -7.27 19.10 -14.37
N ILE A 173 -6.94 18.09 -13.56
CA ILE A 173 -7.84 17.56 -12.53
C ILE A 173 -7.93 18.50 -11.32
N SER A 174 -6.80 19.12 -10.94
CA SER A 174 -6.75 20.02 -9.78
C SER A 174 -7.41 21.37 -10.03
N PHE A 175 -7.37 21.87 -11.28
CA PHE A 175 -8.07 23.09 -11.71
C PHE A 175 -9.43 22.79 -12.36
N GLY A 176 -9.79 21.51 -12.48
CA GLY A 176 -11.10 21.07 -12.95
C GLY A 176 -12.20 21.32 -11.91
N ASP A 177 -13.43 21.01 -12.31
CA ASP A 177 -14.61 21.26 -11.49
C ASP A 177 -14.66 20.31 -10.27
N SER A 178 -14.39 20.82 -9.07
CA SER A 178 -14.48 20.10 -7.79
C SER A 178 -15.88 20.11 -7.17
N SER A 179 -16.87 20.75 -7.83
CA SER A 179 -18.21 20.95 -7.27
C SER A 179 -18.91 19.67 -6.81
N SER A 180 -18.68 18.55 -7.49
CA SER A 180 -19.25 17.25 -7.12
C SER A 180 -18.65 16.66 -5.84
N VAL A 181 -17.38 16.95 -5.57
CA VAL A 181 -16.68 16.57 -4.33
C VAL A 181 -17.07 17.52 -3.20
N ASP A 182 -17.14 18.82 -3.50
CA ASP A 182 -17.52 19.86 -2.54
C ASP A 182 -18.94 19.67 -2.01
N ALA A 183 -19.87 19.19 -2.86
CA ALA A 183 -21.23 18.81 -2.45
C ALA A 183 -21.27 17.62 -1.48
N CYS A 184 -20.21 16.83 -1.41
CA CYS A 184 -20.10 15.64 -0.57
C CYS A 184 -19.30 15.86 0.72
N ILE A 185 -18.79 17.08 0.99
CA ILE A 185 -18.01 17.39 2.21
C ILE A 185 -18.85 17.21 3.49
N ASP A 186 -20.14 17.59 3.44
CA ASP A 186 -21.04 17.56 4.61
C ASP A 186 -22.01 16.37 4.62
N SER A 187 -21.93 15.44 3.65
CA SER A 187 -22.86 14.31 3.55
C SER A 187 -22.15 12.95 3.54
N ILE A 188 -22.50 12.10 4.51
CA ILE A 188 -21.92 10.75 4.67
C ILE A 188 -22.86 9.74 3.99
N SER A 189 -22.54 9.38 2.75
CA SER A 189 -23.25 8.38 1.95
C SER A 189 -22.27 7.57 1.11
N ALA A 190 -22.56 6.29 0.88
CA ALA A 190 -21.72 5.40 0.06
C ALA A 190 -21.46 5.96 -1.36
N SER A 191 -22.43 6.67 -1.94
CA SER A 191 -22.26 7.34 -3.23
C SER A 191 -21.27 8.50 -3.16
N CYS A 192 -21.30 9.28 -2.08
CA CYS A 192 -20.35 10.38 -1.87
C CYS A 192 -18.95 9.86 -1.58
N THR A 193 -18.81 8.82 -0.75
CA THR A 193 -17.52 8.15 -0.54
C THR A 193 -16.91 7.68 -1.86
N ARG A 194 -17.71 7.04 -2.74
CA ARG A 194 -17.23 6.61 -4.06
C ARG A 194 -16.71 7.78 -4.90
N ILE A 195 -17.48 8.86 -5.02
CA ILE A 195 -17.08 10.03 -5.83
C ILE A 195 -15.78 10.67 -5.30
N VAL A 196 -15.69 10.87 -3.99
CA VAL A 196 -14.48 11.42 -3.35
C VAL A 196 -13.27 10.50 -3.57
N THR A 197 -13.44 9.19 -3.39
CA THR A 197 -12.35 8.23 -3.58
C THR A 197 -11.89 8.10 -5.03
N GLU A 198 -12.81 8.14 -6.01
CA GLU A 198 -12.47 8.14 -7.44
C GLU A 198 -11.67 9.40 -7.82
N TYR A 199 -12.07 10.55 -7.28
CA TYR A 199 -11.38 11.82 -7.49
C TYR A 199 -9.96 11.81 -6.89
N GLU A 200 -9.82 11.39 -5.62
CA GLU A 200 -8.52 11.28 -4.95
C GLU A 200 -7.61 10.22 -5.61
N ASP A 201 -8.15 9.07 -6.04
CA ASP A 201 -7.35 8.06 -6.78
C ASP A 201 -6.83 8.62 -8.11
N SER A 202 -7.65 9.42 -8.82
CA SER A 202 -7.25 10.03 -10.08
C SER A 202 -6.08 11.01 -9.90
N LYS A 203 -6.10 11.84 -8.84
CA LYS A 203 -4.99 12.73 -8.46
C LYS A 203 -3.76 11.93 -8.06
N GLY A 204 -3.95 10.93 -7.18
CA GLY A 204 -2.89 10.07 -6.69
C GLY A 204 -2.17 9.35 -7.82
N ARG A 205 -2.90 8.86 -8.83
CA ARG A 205 -2.33 8.21 -10.01
C ARG A 205 -1.44 9.15 -10.82
N ALA A 206 -1.88 10.39 -11.06
CA ALA A 206 -1.11 11.38 -11.79
C ALA A 206 0.21 11.72 -11.07
N ILE A 207 0.18 11.91 -9.75
CA ILE A 207 1.39 12.17 -8.95
C ILE A 207 2.35 10.98 -9.00
N ARG A 208 1.86 9.75 -8.84
CA ARG A 208 2.69 8.54 -8.88
C ARG A 208 3.41 8.40 -10.23
N LEU A 209 2.69 8.60 -11.34
CA LEU A 209 3.28 8.55 -12.68
C LEU A 209 4.30 9.67 -12.91
N PHE A 210 4.03 10.87 -12.41
CA PHE A 210 4.98 11.97 -12.43
C PHE A 210 6.27 11.62 -11.68
N LEU A 211 6.18 11.09 -10.45
CA LEU A 211 7.34 10.71 -9.65
C LEU A 211 8.18 9.63 -10.33
N VAL A 212 7.55 8.61 -10.91
CA VAL A 212 8.26 7.55 -11.66
C VAL A 212 8.97 8.12 -12.88
N GLY A 213 8.30 8.99 -13.65
CA GLY A 213 8.91 9.65 -14.81
C GLY A 213 10.07 10.55 -14.41
N PHE A 214 9.91 11.34 -13.36
CA PHE A 214 10.94 12.24 -12.86
C PHE A 214 12.18 11.51 -12.34
N VAL A 215 11.99 10.48 -11.50
CA VAL A 215 13.12 9.69 -10.97
C VAL A 215 13.85 8.96 -12.11
N SER A 216 13.11 8.38 -13.05
CA SER A 216 13.72 7.70 -14.21
C SER A 216 14.50 8.67 -15.10
N PHE A 217 13.96 9.88 -15.32
CA PHE A 217 14.64 10.95 -16.03
C PHE A 217 15.96 11.35 -15.33
N LEU A 218 15.93 11.54 -14.01
CA LEU A 218 17.13 11.84 -13.23
C LEU A 218 18.18 10.72 -13.31
N LEU A 219 17.78 9.46 -13.25
CA LEU A 219 18.71 8.33 -13.37
C LEU A 219 19.41 8.30 -14.74
N VAL A 220 18.69 8.61 -15.82
CA VAL A 220 19.27 8.71 -17.18
C VAL A 220 20.19 9.93 -17.32
N CYS A 221 19.85 11.06 -16.66
CA CYS A 221 20.67 12.26 -16.64
C CYS A 221 21.99 12.09 -15.85
N PHE A 222 21.89 11.57 -14.63
CA PHE A 222 23.00 11.59 -13.66
C PHE A 222 23.86 10.33 -13.67
N ARG A 223 23.39 9.23 -14.30
CA ARG A 223 24.07 7.93 -14.43
C ARG A 223 24.97 7.62 -13.22
N PRO A 224 24.40 7.43 -12.02
CA PRO A 224 25.18 7.26 -10.81
C PRO A 224 26.14 6.08 -10.97
N SER A 225 27.44 6.34 -10.86
CA SER A 225 28.46 5.30 -10.83
C SER A 225 28.68 4.91 -9.38
N ILE A 226 28.35 3.67 -9.04
CA ILE A 226 28.63 3.08 -7.74
C ILE A 226 29.99 2.42 -7.86
N LYS A 227 31.03 3.04 -7.27
CA LYS A 227 32.33 2.41 -7.13
C LYS A 227 32.36 1.56 -5.86
N TRP A 228 32.69 0.28 -6.01
CA TRP A 228 32.89 -0.63 -4.87
C TRP A 228 34.32 -0.48 -4.36
N SER A 229 34.52 -0.62 -3.05
CA SER A 229 35.83 -0.40 -2.40
C SER A 229 36.91 -1.40 -2.81
N ASP A 230 36.55 -2.49 -3.49
CA ASP A 230 37.45 -3.61 -3.80
C ASP A 230 38.05 -3.53 -5.22
N GLU A 231 37.72 -2.50 -6.00
CA GLU A 231 38.25 -2.28 -7.37
C GLU A 231 39.53 -1.40 -7.41
N GLU A 232 40.12 -1.05 -6.27
CA GLU A 232 41.35 -0.24 -6.21
C GLU A 232 42.65 -1.07 -6.03
N GLU A 233 42.60 -2.42 -6.09
CA GLU A 233 43.78 -3.29 -5.92
C GLU A 233 44.32 -3.98 -7.20
N GLU A 234 43.91 -3.60 -8.42
CA GLU A 234 44.56 -4.06 -9.67
C GLU A 234 45.07 -2.94 -10.58
#